data_AF-A0A7V3CZ47-F1
#
_entry.id   AF-A0A7V3CZ47-F1
#
_cell.length_a   1.000
_cell.length_b   1.000
_cell.length_c   1.000
_cell.angle_alpha   90.00
_cell.angle_beta   90.00
_cell.angle_gamma   90.00
#
_symmetry.space_group_name_H-M   'P 1'
#
loop_
_entity.id
_entity.type
_entity.pdbx_description
1 polymer ?
#
loop_
_entity_poly.entity_id
_entity_poly.type
_entity_poly.pdbx_seq_one_letter_code
_entity_poly.pdbx_strand_id
1 'polypeptide(L)' 'MSSFSCLHFDQKNFCLLLNKNCLPGRKGCVLKNKVQFAIPVEERMKKQIVDPFKEFRRKEK' A
#
# COMPACT_ATOMS: atom_id res chain seq x y z
N MET A 1 -13.32 -3.43 21.94
CA MET A 1 -12.22 -3.13 21.01
C MET A 1 -12.79 -2.41 19.78
N SER A 2 -12.28 -1.23 19.43
CA SER A 2 -12.69 -0.53 18.21
C SER A 2 -11.91 -1.08 17.02
N SER A 3 -12.61 -1.76 16.11
CA SER A 3 -12.07 -2.14 14.80
C SER A 3 -11.83 -0.86 13.99
N PHE A 4 -10.58 -0.58 13.66
CA PHE A 4 -10.22 0.56 12.84
C PHE A 4 -10.62 0.31 11.39
N SER A 5 -11.70 0.94 10.94
CA SER A 5 -12.16 0.90 9.55
C SER A 5 -11.64 2.12 8.79
N CYS A 6 -10.96 1.89 7.67
CA CYS A 6 -10.52 2.95 6.77
C CYS A 6 -11.60 3.18 5.70
N LEU A 7 -12.22 4.37 5.69
CA LEU A 7 -13.26 4.75 4.72
C LEU A 7 -12.81 4.66 3.25
N HIS A 8 -11.50 4.78 3.00
CA HIS A 8 -10.92 4.74 1.66
C HIS A 8 -10.24 3.42 1.33
N PHE A 9 -10.43 2.38 2.15
CA PHE A 9 -9.90 1.04 1.90
C PHE A 9 -10.91 0.22 1.11
N ASP A 10 -10.47 -0.33 -0.02
CA ASP A 10 -11.22 -1.29 -0.82
C ASP A 10 -10.78 -2.72 -0.45
N GLN A 11 -11.68 -3.69 -0.64
CA GLN A 11 -11.47 -5.12 -0.31
C GLN A 11 -10.25 -5.72 -1.04
N LYS A 12 -9.83 -5.12 -2.15
CA LYS A 12 -8.65 -5.53 -2.93
C LYS A 12 -7.32 -4.97 -2.39
N ASN A 13 -7.25 -4.55 -1.13
CA ASN A 13 -6.09 -3.88 -0.55
C ASN A 13 -5.69 -2.60 -1.29
N PHE A 14 -6.67 -1.88 -1.83
CA PHE A 14 -6.48 -0.67 -2.62
C PHE A 14 -6.96 0.56 -1.85
N CYS A 15 -6.29 1.70 -2.02
CA CYS A 15 -6.67 2.96 -1.40
C CYS A 15 -7.33 3.86 -2.44
N LEU A 16 -8.64 4.07 -2.29
CA LEU A 16 -9.46 4.88 -3.21
C LEU A 16 -9.03 6.36 -3.24
N LEU A 17 -8.56 6.91 -2.10
CA LEU A 17 -8.08 8.29 -2.01
C LEU A 17 -6.78 8.52 -2.80
N LEU A 18 -5.91 7.50 -2.83
CA LEU A 18 -4.57 7.60 -3.43
C LEU A 18 -4.49 6.95 -4.82
N ASN A 19 -5.55 6.25 -5.25
CA ASN A 19 -5.58 5.40 -6.43
C ASN A 19 -4.37 4.47 -6.56
N LYS A 20 -3.94 3.89 -5.44
CA LYS A 20 -2.76 3.00 -5.35
C LYS A 20 -2.98 1.92 -4.31
N ASN A 21 -2.12 0.89 -4.31
CA ASN A 21 -2.07 -0.13 -3.27
C ASN A 21 -2.04 0.53 -1.88
N CYS A 22 -2.90 0.04 -1.00
CA CYS A 22 -3.02 0.52 0.36
C CYS A 22 -1.78 0.08 1.15
N LEU A 23 -1.00 1.05 1.63
CA LEU A 23 0.17 0.81 2.46
C LEU A 23 0.01 1.57 3.78
N PRO A 24 -0.08 0.86 4.93
CA PRO A 24 -0.25 1.49 6.23
C PRO A 24 0.89 2.44 6.56
N GLY A 25 0.57 3.67 6.97
CA GLY A 25 1.53 4.74 7.32
C GLY A 25 1.92 5.67 6.15
N ARG A 26 1.45 5.39 4.93
CA ARG A 26 1.70 6.24 3.76
C ARG A 26 1.02 7.62 3.93
N LYS A 27 1.56 8.69 3.33
CA LYS A 27 0.85 9.99 3.25
C LYS A 27 -0.53 9.76 2.62
N GLY A 28 -1.60 10.17 3.31
CA GLY A 28 -2.99 9.92 2.91
C GLY A 28 -3.63 8.65 3.49
N CYS A 29 -2.89 7.82 4.24
CA CYS A 29 -3.44 6.68 4.98
C CYS A 29 -3.88 7.11 6.39
N VAL A 30 -5.04 6.64 6.86
CA VAL A 30 -5.65 7.02 8.15
C VAL A 30 -4.76 6.64 9.36
N LEU A 31 -3.82 5.69 9.17
CA LEU A 31 -2.92 5.23 10.23
C LEU A 31 -1.63 6.06 10.35
N LYS A 32 -1.37 6.99 9.42
CA LYS A 32 -0.20 7.85 9.48
C LYS A 32 -0.27 8.69 10.76
N ASN A 33 0.74 8.53 11.63
CA ASN A 33 0.90 9.15 12.96
C ASN A 33 0.16 8.49 14.14
N LYS A 34 -0.81 7.60 13.91
CA LYS A 34 -1.49 6.88 15.01
C LYS A 34 -0.74 5.62 15.45
N VAL A 35 0.03 5.03 14.54
CA VAL A 35 0.72 3.76 14.75
C VAL A 35 2.10 3.83 14.13
N GLN A 36 3.13 3.46 14.90
CA GLN A 36 4.46 3.19 14.36
C GLN A 36 4.51 1.72 13.92
N PHE A 37 4.85 1.50 12.65
CA PHE A 37 5.06 0.17 12.12
C PHE A 37 6.53 -0.21 12.30
N ALA A 38 6.80 -1.47 12.66
CA ALA A 38 8.16 -2.00 12.78
C ALA A 38 8.97 -1.84 11.49
N ILE A 39 8.30 -1.94 10.34
CA ILE A 39 8.91 -1.71 9.02
C ILE A 39 8.38 -0.38 8.45
N PRO A 40 9.26 0.58 8.11
CA PRO A 40 8.83 1.85 7.56
C PRO A 40 8.14 1.66 6.20
N VAL A 41 7.30 2.63 5.84
CA VAL A 41 6.48 2.54 4.61
C VAL A 41 7.34 2.57 3.36
N GLU A 42 8.44 3.31 3.40
CA GLU A 42 9.41 3.44 2.30
C GLU A 42 9.99 2.08 1.91
N GLU A 43 10.33 1.24 2.87
CA GLU A 43 10.82 -0.12 2.62
C GLU A 43 9.73 -1.04 2.06
N ARG A 44 8.48 -0.91 2.55
CA ARG A 44 7.34 -1.66 2.02
C ARG A 44 6.99 -1.25 0.58
N MET A 45 7.17 0.02 0.23
CA MET A 45 7.03 0.50 -1.15
C MET A 45 8.09 -0.10 -2.08
N LYS A 46 9.35 -0.21 -1.63
CA LYS A 46 10.43 -0.82 -2.43
C LYS A 46 10.10 -2.26 -2.82
N LYS A 47 9.54 -3.07 -1.91
CA LYS A 47 9.12 -4.46 -2.21
C LYS A 47 8.04 -4.57 -3.28
N GLN A 48 7.16 -3.57 -3.43
CA GLN A 48 6.15 -3.56 -4.50
C GLN A 48 6.72 -3.18 -5.87
N ILE A 49 7.84 -2.46 -5.92
CA ILE A 49 8.46 -2.01 -7.17
C ILE A 49 9.29 -3.13 -7.79
N VAL A 50 9.85 -4.02 -6.97
CA VAL A 50 10.56 -5.22 -7.41
C VAL A 50 9.54 -6.29 -7.75
N ASP A 51 8.89 -6.13 -8.89
CA ASP A 51 8.19 -7.21 -9.55
C ASP A 51 9.19 -7.81 -10.56
N PRO A 52 9.93 -8.88 -10.19
CA PRO A 52 11.03 -9.41 -11.01
C PRO A 52 10.55 -9.90 -12.38
N PHE A 53 9.23 -10.07 -12.54
CA PHE A 53 8.59 -10.52 -13.77
C PHE A 53 7.96 -9.39 -14.60
N LYS A 54 8.12 -8.12 -14.19
CA LYS A 54 7.55 -6.97 -14.91
C LYS A 54 8.11 -6.81 -16.32
N GLU A 55 9.40 -7.08 -16.50
CA GLU A 55 10.07 -7.02 -17.81
C GLU A 55 9.64 -8.19 -18.70
N PHE A 56 9.42 -9.36 -18.11
CA PHE A 56 8.99 -10.56 -18.83
C PHE A 56 7.56 -10.45 -19.36
N ARG A 57 6.65 -9.82 -18.60
CA ARG A 57 5.25 -9.57 -19.02
C ARG A 57 5.10 -8.55 -20.15
N ARG A 58 6.09 -7.68 -20.38
CA ARG A 58 6.02 -6.66 -21.45
C ARG A 58 6.42 -7.18 -22.83
N LYS A 59 6.99 -8.39 -22.93
CA LYS A 59 7.44 -8.98 -24.19
C LYS A 59 6.36 -9.73 -24.97
N GLU A 60 5.16 -9.88 -24.44
CA GLU A 60 4.00 -10.38 -25.19
C GLU A 60 3.20 -9.19 -25.73
N LYS A 61 3.64 -8.62 -26.86
CA LYS A 61 2.79 -7.81 -27.73
C LYS A 61 3.29 -7.84 -29.16
#